data_AF-A0A623S287-F1
#
_entry.id   AF-A0A623S287-F1
#
_cell.length_a   1.000
_cell.length_b   1.000
_cell.length_c   1.000
_cell.angle_alpha   90.00
_cell.angle_beta   90.00
_cell.angle_gamma   90.00
#
_symmetry.space_group_name_H-M   'P 1'
#
loop_
_entity.id
_entity.type
_entity.pdbx_description
1 polymer ?
#
loop_
_entity_poly.entity_id
_entity_poly.type
_entity_poly.pdbx_seq_one_letter_code
_entity_poly.pdbx_strand_id
1 'polypeptide(L)'
;INAKALSLGVSDSSPWDLEMAQRGFKVIEYDASIEKCPYDHENIVFHKKFIGNVNNENTITLVQALKDNNLDENKPNILQCDIENCEWDMLENIDISILNKYFSQVIFEFHGCNPEEQDGVEKRISLLKKLNEYFVPMHTHFHNHGKIFYSQGLFFSTTLEVSYLRKNLINLDIMKYRDVAGGFKNLDFPWISNPEIPIRFRGY
;
A
#
# COMPACT_ATOMS: atom_id res chain seq x y z
N ILE A 1 2.46 -19.75 -8.30
CA ILE A 1 3.58 -18.78 -8.47
C ILE A 1 4.55 -19.01 -7.31
N ASN A 2 5.87 -19.03 -7.50
CA ASN A 2 6.81 -19.16 -6.38
C ASN A 2 7.21 -17.77 -5.85
N ALA A 3 6.23 -17.02 -5.33
CA ALA A 3 6.39 -15.68 -4.75
C ALA A 3 5.32 -15.46 -3.67
N LYS A 4 5.53 -14.45 -2.82
CA LYS A 4 4.67 -14.16 -1.67
C LYS A 4 3.96 -12.82 -1.82
N ALA A 5 2.74 -12.75 -1.31
CA ALA A 5 2.02 -11.51 -1.11
C ALA A 5 1.93 -11.28 0.40
N LEU A 6 2.47 -10.16 0.88
CA LEU A 6 2.34 -9.76 2.28
C LEU A 6 1.22 -8.72 2.36
N SER A 7 0.20 -9.02 3.16
CA SER A 7 -0.99 -8.20 3.36
C SER A 7 -1.06 -7.75 4.81
N LEU A 8 -1.01 -6.44 5.01
CA LEU A 8 -0.98 -5.82 6.33
C LEU A 8 -2.30 -5.06 6.52
N GLY A 9 -2.96 -5.34 7.64
CA GLY A 9 -4.26 -4.81 8.08
C GLY A 9 -5.43 -5.33 7.25
N VAL A 10 -5.68 -6.63 7.42
CA VAL A 10 -6.76 -7.37 6.77
C VAL A 10 -8.05 -7.19 7.56
N SER A 11 -9.15 -6.87 6.86
CA SER A 11 -10.48 -6.74 7.45
C SER A 11 -11.28 -8.05 7.38
N ASP A 12 -12.58 -7.98 7.70
CA ASP A 12 -13.53 -9.08 7.49
C ASP A 12 -13.83 -9.33 5.99
N SER A 13 -13.26 -8.54 5.09
CA SER A 13 -13.32 -8.73 3.64
C SER A 13 -12.02 -8.28 2.95
N SER A 14 -11.28 -9.22 2.39
CA SER A 14 -10.03 -8.98 1.65
C SER A 14 -9.99 -9.64 0.25
N PRO A 15 -10.76 -9.11 -0.73
CA PRO A 15 -10.86 -9.72 -2.05
C PRO A 15 -9.52 -9.77 -2.80
N TRP A 16 -8.62 -8.80 -2.54
CA TRP A 16 -7.27 -8.80 -3.12
C TRP A 16 -6.47 -10.02 -2.65
N ASP A 17 -6.49 -10.34 -1.35
CA ASP A 17 -5.78 -11.50 -0.80
C ASP A 17 -6.25 -12.81 -1.43
N LEU A 18 -7.57 -12.98 -1.55
CA LEU A 18 -8.14 -14.15 -2.22
C LEU A 18 -7.70 -14.24 -3.69
N GLU A 19 -7.72 -13.12 -4.42
CA GLU A 19 -7.29 -13.10 -5.83
C GLU A 19 -5.81 -13.45 -5.98
N MET A 20 -4.95 -12.93 -5.11
CA MET A 20 -3.52 -13.24 -5.10
C MET A 20 -3.27 -14.72 -4.79
N ALA A 21 -4.00 -15.27 -3.82
CA ALA A 21 -3.96 -16.69 -3.47
C ALA A 21 -4.39 -17.60 -4.64
N GLN A 22 -5.44 -17.22 -5.38
CA GLN A 22 -5.93 -17.92 -6.58
C GLN A 22 -4.96 -17.83 -7.76
N ARG A 23 -4.25 -16.70 -7.91
CA ARG A 23 -3.12 -16.55 -8.84
C ARG A 23 -1.91 -17.39 -8.43
N GLY A 24 -1.95 -17.99 -7.23
CA GLY A 24 -0.98 -18.93 -6.72
C GLY A 24 0.18 -18.27 -5.97
N PHE A 25 0.01 -17.05 -5.46
CA PHE A 25 0.91 -16.50 -4.45
C PHE A 25 0.64 -17.17 -3.11
N LYS A 26 1.67 -17.33 -2.28
CA LYS A 26 1.45 -17.58 -0.85
C LYS A 26 1.18 -16.24 -0.18
N VAL A 27 -0.06 -16.05 0.29
CA VAL A 27 -0.52 -14.82 0.93
C VAL A 27 -0.31 -14.94 2.43
N ILE A 28 0.26 -13.90 3.02
CA ILE A 28 0.57 -13.81 4.44
C ILE A 28 -0.15 -12.58 4.96
N GLU A 29 -1.11 -12.80 5.84
CA GLU A 29 -1.98 -11.77 6.39
C GLU A 29 -1.58 -11.45 7.82
N TYR A 30 -1.58 -10.16 8.16
CA TYR A 30 -1.36 -9.66 9.51
C TYR A 30 -2.45 -8.69 9.91
N ASP A 31 -3.27 -9.07 10.89
CA ASP A 31 -4.22 -8.18 11.56
C ASP A 31 -4.62 -8.76 12.91
N ALA A 32 -4.64 -7.96 13.98
CA ALA A 32 -5.08 -8.42 15.31
C ALA A 32 -6.48 -7.93 15.71
N SER A 33 -7.15 -7.12 14.89
CA SER A 33 -8.53 -6.67 15.06
C SER A 33 -9.54 -7.77 14.71
N ILE A 34 -9.17 -8.72 13.84
CA ILE A 34 -10.00 -9.86 13.47
C ILE A 34 -9.50 -11.17 14.11
N GLU A 35 -10.42 -12.10 14.34
CA GLU A 35 -10.11 -13.38 14.98
C GLU A 35 -9.49 -14.41 14.02
N LYS A 36 -9.79 -14.30 12.73
CA LYS A 36 -9.36 -15.25 11.70
C LYS A 36 -9.44 -14.62 10.30
N CYS A 37 -8.72 -15.22 9.35
CA CYS A 37 -8.82 -14.90 7.92
C CYS A 37 -10.28 -14.90 7.41
N PRO A 38 -10.66 -13.92 6.57
CA PRO A 38 -12.00 -13.88 5.97
C PRO A 38 -12.26 -14.99 4.94
N TYR A 39 -11.23 -15.58 4.34
CA TYR A 39 -11.36 -16.61 3.30
C TYR A 39 -10.60 -17.90 3.64
N ASP A 40 -11.25 -19.04 3.44
CA ASP A 40 -10.58 -20.33 3.56
C ASP A 40 -9.89 -20.70 2.24
N HIS A 41 -8.55 -20.62 2.22
CA HIS A 41 -7.75 -20.98 1.06
C HIS A 41 -6.35 -21.45 1.47
N GLU A 42 -5.87 -22.57 0.91
CA GLU A 42 -4.59 -23.22 1.31
C GLU A 42 -3.34 -22.31 1.17
N ASN A 43 -3.40 -21.38 0.22
CA ASN A 43 -2.34 -20.42 -0.02
C ASN A 43 -2.36 -19.20 0.93
N ILE A 44 -3.36 -19.06 1.78
CA ILE A 44 -3.44 -17.97 2.75
C ILE A 44 -2.95 -18.45 4.11
N VAL A 45 -2.18 -17.62 4.80
CA VAL A 45 -1.75 -17.82 6.19
C VAL A 45 -2.02 -16.54 6.95
N PHE A 46 -2.76 -16.65 8.04
CA PHE A 46 -3.15 -15.52 8.86
C PHE A 46 -2.39 -15.50 10.18
N HIS A 47 -1.90 -14.32 10.54
CA HIS A 47 -1.24 -14.04 11.80
C HIS A 47 -2.00 -12.95 12.55
N LYS A 48 -2.49 -13.30 13.74
CA LYS A 48 -3.18 -12.36 14.62
C LYS A 48 -2.21 -11.42 15.35
N LYS A 49 -1.57 -10.51 14.61
CA LYS A 49 -0.68 -9.46 15.13
C LYS A 49 -0.82 -8.18 14.32
N PHE A 50 -0.75 -7.04 14.98
CA PHE A 50 -0.60 -5.75 14.31
C PHE A 50 0.83 -5.55 13.82
N ILE A 51 0.98 -4.80 12.73
CA ILE A 51 2.27 -4.25 12.35
C ILE A 51 2.59 -3.06 13.24
N GLY A 52 3.80 -3.05 13.80
CA GLY A 52 4.25 -1.98 14.68
C GLY A 52 5.76 -1.81 14.71
N ASN A 53 6.25 -0.96 15.61
CA ASN A 53 7.67 -0.59 15.69
C ASN A 53 8.50 -1.53 16.59
N VAL A 54 7.83 -2.41 17.33
CA VAL A 54 8.47 -3.38 18.23
C VAL A 54 7.81 -4.75 18.08
N ASN A 55 8.56 -5.80 18.44
CA ASN A 55 8.03 -7.15 18.53
C ASN A 55 7.55 -7.40 19.97
N ASN A 56 6.28 -7.76 20.14
CA ASN A 56 5.72 -8.20 21.41
C ASN A 56 4.59 -9.23 21.18
N GLU A 57 3.75 -9.47 22.18
CA GLU A 57 2.63 -10.42 22.09
C GLU A 57 1.63 -10.02 20.99
N ASN A 58 1.33 -8.74 20.85
CA ASN A 58 0.29 -8.21 19.95
C ASN A 58 0.84 -7.58 18.66
N THR A 59 2.13 -7.21 18.63
CA THR A 59 2.74 -6.52 17.49
C THR A 59 3.95 -7.26 16.93
N ILE A 60 4.20 -7.06 15.64
CA ILE A 60 5.38 -7.52 14.92
C ILE A 60 5.92 -6.40 14.03
N THR A 61 7.24 -6.27 13.92
CA THR A 61 7.83 -5.32 12.97
C THR A 61 7.80 -5.89 11.56
N LEU A 62 7.73 -5.01 10.54
CA LEU A 62 7.81 -5.44 9.15
C LEU A 62 9.04 -6.34 8.91
N VAL A 63 10.21 -5.93 9.41
CA VAL A 63 11.46 -6.69 9.27
C VAL A 63 11.35 -8.09 9.87
N GLN A 64 10.67 -8.24 11.02
CA GLN A 64 10.48 -9.56 11.63
C GLN A 64 9.47 -10.38 10.84
N ALA A 65 8.36 -9.79 10.38
CA ALA A 65 7.38 -10.45 9.52
C ALA A 65 8.01 -11.02 8.23
N LEU A 66 8.91 -10.26 7.60
CA LEU A 66 9.66 -10.72 6.42
C LEU A 66 10.53 -11.95 6.73
N LYS A 67 11.21 -11.96 7.88
CA LYS A 67 12.09 -13.04 8.33
C LYS A 67 11.31 -14.29 8.72
N ASP A 68 10.30 -14.14 9.57
CA ASP A 68 9.49 -15.26 10.07
C ASP A 68 8.79 -16.00 8.94
N ASN A 69 8.40 -15.25 7.92
CA ASN A 69 7.77 -15.82 6.73
C ASN A 69 8.77 -16.22 5.64
N ASN A 70 10.08 -16.12 5.85
CA ASN A 70 11.10 -16.51 4.87
C ASN A 70 10.83 -15.90 3.48
N LEU A 71 10.63 -14.58 3.39
CA LEU A 71 10.50 -13.91 2.09
C LEU A 71 11.84 -13.96 1.35
N ASP A 72 11.82 -14.42 0.11
CA ASP A 72 13.00 -14.50 -0.76
C ASP A 72 13.11 -13.21 -1.57
N GLU A 73 14.22 -12.48 -1.36
CA GLU A 73 14.55 -11.21 -2.04
C GLU A 73 14.68 -11.36 -3.57
N ASN A 74 14.86 -12.58 -4.08
CA ASN A 74 14.97 -12.86 -5.51
C ASN A 74 13.61 -13.17 -6.16
N LYS A 75 12.52 -13.15 -5.40
CA LYS A 75 11.16 -13.39 -5.92
C LYS A 75 10.42 -12.06 -6.11
N PRO A 76 9.47 -12.01 -7.06
CA PRO A 76 8.62 -10.85 -7.27
C PRO A 76 7.53 -10.79 -6.19
N ASN A 77 7.92 -10.63 -4.92
CA ASN A 77 6.96 -10.48 -3.85
C ASN A 77 6.22 -9.14 -3.97
N ILE A 78 5.06 -9.06 -3.37
CA ILE A 78 4.19 -7.89 -3.38
C ILE A 78 3.77 -7.57 -1.95
N LEU A 79 3.77 -6.29 -1.60
CA LEU A 79 3.25 -5.78 -0.33
C LEU A 79 1.94 -5.05 -0.60
N GLN A 80 0.91 -5.34 0.19
CA GLN A 80 -0.24 -4.46 0.43
C GLN A 80 -0.19 -4.01 1.89
N CYS A 81 -0.38 -2.72 2.13
CA CYS A 81 -0.34 -2.12 3.46
C CYS A 81 -1.48 -1.12 3.64
N ASP A 82 -2.43 -1.48 4.49
CA ASP A 82 -3.52 -0.66 4.98
C ASP A 82 -3.57 -0.92 6.49
N ILE A 83 -3.02 -0.05 7.33
CA ILE A 83 -2.87 -0.31 8.77
C ILE A 83 -3.29 0.91 9.61
N GLU A 84 -4.30 1.64 9.15
CA GLU A 84 -5.03 2.65 9.91
C GLU A 84 -4.14 3.72 10.59
N ASN A 85 -3.42 4.49 9.78
CA ASN A 85 -2.43 5.54 10.15
C ASN A 85 -1.06 5.02 10.60
N CYS A 86 -0.91 3.72 10.89
CA CYS A 86 0.38 3.17 11.26
C CYS A 86 1.37 3.05 10.08
N GLU A 87 0.96 3.35 8.83
CA GLU A 87 1.81 3.28 7.65
C GLU A 87 3.01 4.23 7.80
N TRP A 88 2.76 5.44 8.28
CA TRP A 88 3.79 6.47 8.41
C TRP A 88 4.81 6.12 9.48
N ASP A 89 4.35 5.58 10.60
CA ASP A 89 5.23 5.17 11.69
C ASP A 89 6.04 3.93 11.30
N MET A 90 5.43 2.96 10.59
CA MET A 90 6.16 1.83 10.01
C MET A 90 7.26 2.32 9.06
N LEU A 91 6.93 3.22 8.12
CA LEU A 91 7.89 3.76 7.14
C LEU A 91 9.01 4.59 7.80
N GLU A 92 8.72 5.28 8.89
CA GLU A 92 9.71 6.03 9.66
C GLU A 92 10.71 5.13 10.39
N ASN A 93 10.25 3.96 10.86
CA ASN A 93 11.04 3.05 11.69
C ASN A 93 11.78 1.96 10.90
N ILE A 94 11.69 1.96 9.57
CA ILE A 94 12.45 1.04 8.72
C ILE A 94 13.45 1.78 7.84
N ASP A 95 14.54 1.09 7.47
CA ASP A 95 15.29 1.48 6.28
C ASP A 95 14.45 1.13 5.04
N ILE A 96 14.07 2.15 4.28
CA ILE A 96 13.23 2.01 3.09
C ILE A 96 13.87 1.08 2.03
N SER A 97 15.20 0.91 2.06
CA SER A 97 15.92 -0.03 1.20
C SER A 97 15.43 -1.48 1.39
N ILE A 98 14.86 -1.82 2.55
CA ILE A 98 14.23 -3.12 2.82
C ILE A 98 13.04 -3.35 1.89
N LEU A 99 12.21 -2.33 1.65
CA LEU A 99 11.09 -2.47 0.72
C LEU A 99 11.60 -2.77 -0.69
N ASN A 100 12.60 -2.01 -1.14
CA ASN A 100 13.26 -2.22 -2.43
C ASN A 100 13.85 -3.63 -2.55
N LYS A 101 14.43 -4.13 -1.46
CA LYS A 101 15.08 -5.44 -1.41
C LYS A 101 14.07 -6.58 -1.60
N TYR A 102 12.94 -6.55 -0.91
CA TYR A 102 12.03 -7.69 -0.85
C TYR A 102 10.87 -7.63 -1.84
N PHE A 103 10.48 -6.44 -2.31
CA PHE A 103 9.24 -6.26 -3.06
C PHE A 103 9.47 -5.71 -4.46
N SER A 104 8.77 -6.31 -5.42
CA SER A 104 8.65 -5.80 -6.78
C SER A 104 7.61 -4.68 -6.89
N GLN A 105 6.56 -4.78 -6.08
CA GLN A 105 5.47 -3.83 -5.98
C GLN A 105 5.10 -3.63 -4.51
N VAL A 106 4.75 -2.40 -4.16
CA VAL A 106 4.20 -2.05 -2.85
C VAL A 106 2.94 -1.23 -3.08
N ILE A 107 1.89 -1.54 -2.34
CA ILE A 107 0.58 -0.92 -2.40
C ILE A 107 0.30 -0.38 -1.01
N PHE A 108 -0.05 0.90 -0.94
CA PHE A 108 -0.36 1.57 0.33
C PHE A 108 -1.72 2.24 0.25
N GLU A 109 -2.54 2.05 1.29
CA GLU A 109 -3.60 2.99 1.63
C GLU A 109 -3.07 3.94 2.71
N PHE A 110 -2.68 5.14 2.29
CA PHE A 110 -2.14 6.16 3.16
C PHE A 110 -3.26 6.92 3.86
N HIS A 111 -3.45 6.61 5.13
CA HIS A 111 -4.36 7.31 6.04
C HIS A 111 -3.78 8.64 6.54
N GLY A 112 -4.65 9.50 7.09
CA GLY A 112 -4.21 10.69 7.83
C GLY A 112 -3.48 11.74 6.99
N CYS A 113 -3.69 11.79 5.67
CA CYS A 113 -3.09 12.78 4.77
C CYS A 113 -3.76 14.16 4.92
N ASN A 114 -3.92 14.70 6.13
CA ASN A 114 -4.56 15.99 6.33
C ASN A 114 -3.61 17.13 5.91
N PRO A 115 -3.98 18.00 4.95
CA PRO A 115 -3.14 19.10 4.49
C PRO A 115 -3.10 20.27 5.48
N GLU A 116 -4.00 20.31 6.47
CA GLU A 116 -4.05 21.36 7.50
C GLU A 116 -3.02 21.13 8.62
N GLU A 117 -2.42 19.94 8.71
CA GLU A 117 -1.40 19.56 9.70
C GLU A 117 0.01 19.77 9.15
N GLN A 118 0.57 20.98 9.30
CA GLN A 118 1.85 21.33 8.68
C GLN A 118 2.99 20.35 9.00
N ASP A 119 3.23 20.06 10.28
CA ASP A 119 4.28 19.12 10.70
C ASP A 119 4.05 17.71 10.14
N GLY A 120 2.78 17.30 10.06
CA GLY A 120 2.38 16.03 9.45
C GLY A 120 2.68 16.00 7.95
N VAL A 121 2.40 17.09 7.23
CA VAL A 121 2.70 17.22 5.80
C VAL A 121 4.20 17.09 5.54
N GLU A 122 5.05 17.77 6.33
CA GLU A 122 6.51 17.71 6.17
C GLU A 122 7.05 16.30 6.41
N LYS A 123 6.60 15.62 7.48
CA LYS A 123 6.92 14.21 7.75
C LYS A 123 6.53 13.30 6.57
N ARG A 124 5.28 13.39 6.14
CA ARG A 124 4.73 12.56 5.05
C ARG A 124 5.47 12.79 3.74
N ILE A 125 5.75 14.05 3.36
CA ILE A 125 6.54 14.38 2.16
C ILE A 125 7.96 13.80 2.24
N SER A 126 8.61 13.88 3.40
CA SER A 126 9.96 13.32 3.59
C SER A 126 9.97 11.80 3.39
N LEU A 127 8.99 11.08 3.95
CA LEU A 127 8.86 9.63 3.79
C LEU A 127 8.52 9.25 2.34
N LEU A 128 7.61 9.98 1.69
CA LEU A 128 7.28 9.76 0.27
C LEU A 128 8.48 10.00 -0.65
N LYS A 129 9.36 10.96 -0.34
CA LYS A 129 10.63 11.16 -1.07
C LYS A 129 11.55 9.95 -0.93
N LYS A 130 11.72 9.41 0.28
CA LYS A 130 12.49 8.18 0.52
C LYS A 130 11.91 6.99 -0.25
N LEU A 131 10.58 6.81 -0.24
CA LEU A 131 9.92 5.77 -1.02
C LEU A 131 10.17 5.96 -2.52
N ASN A 132 10.12 7.21 -3.00
CA ASN A 132 10.39 7.54 -4.40
C ASN A 132 11.82 7.21 -4.83
N GLU A 133 12.81 7.14 -3.94
CA GLU A 133 14.18 6.75 -4.33
C GLU A 133 14.21 5.38 -5.03
N TYR A 134 13.33 4.47 -4.62
CA TYR A 134 13.30 3.09 -5.11
C TYR A 134 12.05 2.74 -5.92
N PHE A 135 10.96 3.48 -5.74
CA PHE A 135 9.66 3.15 -6.30
C PHE A 135 9.06 4.30 -7.11
N VAL A 136 8.27 3.95 -8.13
CA VAL A 136 7.49 4.92 -8.91
C VAL A 136 5.99 4.61 -8.76
N PRO A 137 5.13 5.61 -8.52
CA PRO A 137 3.69 5.39 -8.53
C PRO A 137 3.23 5.01 -9.94
N MET A 138 2.52 3.89 -10.06
CA MET A 138 1.91 3.43 -11.32
C MET A 138 0.40 3.68 -11.36
N HIS A 139 -0.24 3.71 -10.19
CA HIS A 139 -1.66 3.93 -10.03
C HIS A 139 -1.92 4.66 -8.72
N THR A 140 -2.84 5.63 -8.74
CA THR A 140 -3.19 6.45 -7.58
C THR A 140 -4.69 6.69 -7.58
N HIS A 141 -5.31 6.53 -6.43
CA HIS A 141 -6.73 6.74 -6.19
C HIS A 141 -6.91 7.56 -4.91
N PHE A 142 -7.90 8.46 -4.90
CA PHE A 142 -8.31 9.18 -3.71
C PHE A 142 -9.50 8.45 -3.09
N HIS A 143 -9.31 7.90 -1.90
CA HIS A 143 -10.37 7.16 -1.24
C HIS A 143 -11.41 8.12 -0.66
N ASN A 144 -12.71 7.82 -0.85
CA ASN A 144 -13.81 8.72 -0.52
C ASN A 144 -14.38 8.55 0.90
N HIS A 145 -13.81 7.66 1.71
CA HIS A 145 -14.18 7.48 3.10
C HIS A 145 -13.66 8.61 4.01
N GLY A 146 -12.53 9.24 3.62
CA GLY A 146 -11.89 10.31 4.38
C GLY A 146 -12.51 11.71 4.19
N LYS A 147 -11.94 12.72 4.86
CA LYS A 147 -12.30 14.13 4.65
C LYS A 147 -11.85 14.54 3.25
N ILE A 148 -12.77 15.08 2.47
CA ILE A 148 -12.50 15.59 1.12
C ILE A 148 -12.36 17.11 1.18
N PHE A 149 -11.25 17.61 0.68
CA PHE A 149 -10.99 19.03 0.46
C PHE A 149 -11.23 19.39 -1.00
N TYR A 150 -11.71 20.62 -1.22
CA TYR A 150 -11.84 21.21 -2.53
C TYR A 150 -11.28 22.62 -2.53
N SER A 151 -10.36 22.91 -3.45
CA SER A 151 -9.80 24.24 -3.62
C SER A 151 -9.39 24.47 -5.07
N GLN A 152 -9.82 25.59 -5.66
CA GLN A 152 -9.44 26.03 -7.01
C GLN A 152 -9.62 24.95 -8.11
N GLY A 153 -10.69 24.15 -8.05
CA GLY A 153 -10.96 23.11 -9.04
C GLY A 153 -10.19 21.81 -8.82
N LEU A 154 -9.46 21.69 -7.71
CA LEU A 154 -8.72 20.50 -7.29
C LEU A 154 -9.40 19.86 -6.08
N PHE A 155 -9.47 18.53 -6.08
CA PHE A 155 -9.88 17.74 -4.93
C PHE A 155 -8.65 17.17 -4.23
N PHE A 156 -8.81 16.88 -2.94
CA PHE A 156 -7.81 16.15 -2.16
C PHE A 156 -8.51 15.34 -1.07
N SER A 157 -8.15 14.07 -0.91
CA SER A 157 -8.65 13.23 0.19
C SER A 157 -7.59 13.07 1.26
N THR A 158 -8.01 12.95 2.52
CA THR A 158 -7.13 12.52 3.61
C THR A 158 -6.69 11.06 3.51
N THR A 159 -7.26 10.30 2.59
CA THR A 159 -6.89 8.89 2.36
C THR A 159 -6.54 8.68 0.89
N LEU A 160 -5.36 8.12 0.64
CA LEU A 160 -4.79 7.95 -0.68
C LEU A 160 -4.41 6.48 -0.88
N GLU A 161 -4.92 5.84 -1.92
CA GLU A 161 -4.44 4.51 -2.33
C GLU A 161 -3.43 4.65 -3.46
N VAL A 162 -2.25 4.05 -3.30
CA VAL A 162 -1.18 4.15 -4.28
C VAL A 162 -0.51 2.81 -4.50
N SER A 163 -0.52 2.36 -5.75
CA SER A 163 0.28 1.22 -6.20
C SER A 163 1.60 1.71 -6.79
N TYR A 164 2.70 1.09 -6.36
CA TYR A 164 4.04 1.45 -6.77
C TYR A 164 4.78 0.28 -7.43
N LEU A 165 5.63 0.61 -8.42
CA LEU A 165 6.56 -0.32 -9.05
C LEU A 165 8.00 -0.03 -8.62
N ARG A 166 8.80 -1.06 -8.35
CA ARG A 166 10.24 -0.88 -8.13
C ARG A 166 10.93 -0.37 -9.39
N LYS A 167 11.66 0.74 -9.28
CA LYS A 167 12.26 1.47 -10.42
C LYS A 167 13.22 0.61 -11.24
N ASN A 168 13.96 -0.32 -10.62
CA ASN A 168 14.90 -1.18 -11.35
C ASN A 168 14.24 -2.23 -12.27
N LEU A 169 12.91 -2.35 -12.23
CA LEU A 169 12.14 -3.24 -13.12
C LEU A 169 11.69 -2.54 -14.40
N ILE A 170 11.93 -1.23 -14.52
CA ILE A 170 11.51 -0.42 -15.66
C ILE A 170 12.67 0.39 -16.22
N ASN A 171 12.60 0.69 -17.51
CA ASN A 171 13.47 1.68 -18.12
C ASN A 171 12.86 3.07 -17.88
N LEU A 172 13.50 3.87 -17.00
CA LEU A 172 13.02 5.20 -16.65
C LEU A 172 13.10 6.19 -17.82
N ASP A 173 13.98 5.97 -18.80
CA ASP A 173 14.19 6.88 -19.94
C ASP A 173 13.00 6.90 -20.90
N ILE A 174 12.16 5.86 -20.88
CA ILE A 174 10.98 5.73 -21.75
C ILE A 174 9.67 5.97 -20.99
N MET A 175 9.76 6.21 -19.67
CA MET A 175 8.57 6.37 -18.85
C MET A 175 7.94 7.74 -19.07
N LYS A 176 6.62 7.75 -19.28
CA LYS A 176 5.83 8.97 -19.41
C LYS A 176 4.83 9.03 -18.28
N TYR A 177 4.90 10.08 -17.46
CA TYR A 177 3.85 10.38 -16.50
C TYR A 177 2.60 10.80 -17.25
N ARG A 178 1.44 10.35 -16.75
CA ARG A 178 0.15 10.81 -17.25
C ARG A 178 -0.18 12.15 -16.62
N ASP A 179 -0.69 13.06 -17.43
CA ASP A 179 -1.23 14.36 -17.03
C ASP A 179 -2.77 14.36 -16.92
N VAL A 180 -3.42 13.25 -17.28
CA VAL A 180 -4.87 13.04 -17.20
C VAL A 180 -5.25 11.99 -16.17
N ALA A 181 -6.24 12.32 -15.35
CA ALA A 181 -6.91 11.39 -14.43
C ALA A 181 -7.75 10.36 -15.18
N GLY A 182 -7.95 9.20 -14.53
CA GLY A 182 -8.78 8.12 -15.01
C GLY A 182 -8.17 7.38 -16.19
N GLY A 183 -8.49 6.10 -16.29
CA GLY A 183 -8.35 5.40 -17.57
C GLY A 183 -7.32 4.30 -17.59
N PHE A 184 -7.59 3.26 -16.81
CA PHE A 184 -7.47 1.93 -17.37
C PHE A 184 -8.85 1.28 -17.38
N LYS A 185 -9.46 1.23 -18.57
CA LYS A 185 -10.74 0.53 -18.75
C LYS A 185 -10.59 -0.91 -18.23
N ASN A 186 -11.41 -1.27 -17.24
CA ASN A 186 -11.41 -2.57 -16.55
C ASN A 186 -10.25 -2.83 -15.56
N LEU A 187 -9.43 -1.85 -15.19
CA LEU A 187 -8.45 -2.01 -14.08
C LEU A 187 -8.83 -1.22 -12.82
N ASP A 188 -9.76 -0.26 -12.93
CA ASP A 188 -10.36 0.41 -11.78
C ASP A 188 -11.60 -0.37 -11.34
N PHE A 189 -11.66 -0.80 -10.08
CA PHE A 189 -12.85 -1.43 -9.53
C PHE A 189 -13.87 -0.33 -9.18
N PRO A 190 -15.07 -0.32 -9.78
CA PRO A 190 -16.00 0.78 -9.57
C PRO A 190 -16.57 0.73 -8.16
N TRP A 191 -16.35 1.77 -7.36
CA TRP A 191 -17.09 1.96 -6.12
C TRP A 191 -18.51 2.44 -6.45
N ILE A 192 -19.50 1.55 -6.36
CA ILE A 192 -20.86 1.79 -6.88
C ILE A 192 -21.60 2.88 -6.09
N SER A 193 -21.27 3.07 -4.81
CA SER A 193 -22.03 3.93 -3.90
C SER A 193 -21.59 5.39 -3.90
N ASN A 194 -20.36 5.71 -4.33
CA ASN A 194 -19.82 7.07 -4.31
C ASN A 194 -19.04 7.35 -5.60
N PRO A 195 -19.14 8.56 -6.19
CA PRO A 195 -18.35 8.91 -7.36
C PRO A 195 -16.86 8.94 -7.05
N GLU A 196 -16.07 8.49 -8.02
CA GLU A 196 -14.62 8.64 -8.06
C GLU A 196 -14.18 10.09 -7.87
N ILE A 197 -13.20 10.33 -7.00
CA ILE A 197 -12.66 11.68 -6.78
C ILE A 197 -11.58 11.95 -7.86
N PRO A 198 -11.76 12.98 -8.70
CA PRO A 198 -10.86 13.18 -9.82
C PRO A 198 -9.48 13.71 -9.37
N ILE A 199 -8.42 13.03 -9.79
CA ILE A 199 -7.04 13.49 -9.60
C ILE A 199 -6.66 14.45 -10.73
N ARG A 200 -6.65 15.74 -10.45
CA ARG A 200 -6.22 16.76 -11.43
C ARG A 200 -4.83 17.24 -11.10
N PHE A 201 -3.87 16.92 -11.96
CA PHE A 201 -2.58 17.58 -11.95
C PHE A 201 -2.78 18.97 -12.56
N ARG A 202 -2.59 20.03 -11.77
CA ARG A 202 -2.57 21.37 -12.34
C ARG A 202 -1.31 21.46 -13.20
N GLY A 203 -1.47 21.74 -14.50
CA GLY A 203 -0.34 22.19 -15.30
C GLY A 203 0.22 23.45 -14.64
N TYR A 204 1.50 23.42 -14.29
CA TYR A 204 2.23 24.63 -13.95
C TYR A 204 2.44 25.46 -15.21
#